data_AF-A0A3D0LD67-F1
#
_entry.id   AF-A0A3D0LD67-F1
#
_cell.length_a   1.000
_cell.length_b   1.000
_cell.length_c   1.000
_cell.angle_alpha   90.00
_cell.angle_beta   90.00
_cell.angle_gamma   90.00
#
_symmetry.space_group_name_H-M   'P 1'
#
loop_
_entity.id
_entity.type
_entity.pdbx_description
1 polymer ?
#
loop_
_entity_poly.entity_id
_entity_poly.type
_entity_poly.pdbx_seq_one_letter_code
_entity_poly.pdbx_strand_id
1 'polypeptide(L)'
;EDKRAAMLLAYDADFFLSSANAMTEDGIIVNIDGNSNRVSAIAQGPKKVLFIVGMNKICNDSDSAMKRARNVAAPINAQRFGLSTPCSKTGACMDCKSPDTICCQFLITRFSRHKDRIHVILVNDDLGF
;
A
#
# COMPACT_ATOMS: atom_id res chain seq x y z
N GLU A 1 3.31 -12.84 20.52
CA GLU A 1 2.53 -11.60 20.65
C GLU A 1 1.16 -11.74 20.02
N ASP A 2 0.16 -11.09 20.59
CA ASP A 2 -1.18 -11.02 20.01
C ASP A 2 -1.22 -9.98 18.87
N LYS A 3 -1.28 -10.48 17.62
CA LYS A 3 -1.37 -9.66 16.41
C LYS A 3 -2.58 -8.73 16.43
N ARG A 4 -3.70 -9.14 17.04
CA ARG A 4 -4.92 -8.33 17.11
C ARG A 4 -4.74 -7.17 18.08
N ALA A 5 -4.18 -7.42 19.26
CA ALA A 5 -3.87 -6.36 20.21
C ALA A 5 -2.93 -5.30 19.58
N ALA A 6 -1.88 -5.72 18.88
CA ALA A 6 -0.99 -4.80 18.17
C ALA A 6 -1.70 -3.95 17.10
N MET A 7 -2.63 -4.54 16.34
CA MET A 7 -3.44 -3.79 15.36
C MET A 7 -4.33 -2.73 16.01
N LEU A 8 -4.91 -3.03 17.17
CA LEU A 8 -5.73 -2.07 17.91
C LEU A 8 -4.89 -0.92 18.47
N LEU A 9 -3.68 -1.20 18.96
CA LEU A 9 -2.73 -0.17 19.39
C LEU A 9 -2.29 0.72 18.23
N ALA A 10 -2.03 0.14 17.05
CA ALA A 10 -1.69 0.90 15.86
C ALA A 10 -2.80 1.86 15.42
N TYR A 11 -4.06 1.57 15.76
CA TYR A 11 -5.21 2.41 15.46
C TYR A 11 -5.28 3.69 16.32
N ASP A 12 -4.79 3.61 17.56
CA ASP A 12 -4.79 4.72 18.53
C ASP A 12 -3.47 5.51 18.55
N ALA A 13 -2.50 5.11 17.72
CA ALA A 13 -1.23 5.81 17.63
C ALA A 13 -1.40 7.29 17.19
N ASP A 14 -0.47 8.15 17.61
CA ASP A 14 -0.44 9.54 17.16
C ASP A 14 -0.08 9.64 15.67
N PHE A 15 0.89 8.83 15.24
CA PHE A 15 1.40 8.77 13.88
C PHE A 15 1.41 7.33 13.35
N PHE A 16 0.89 7.15 12.15
CA PHE A 16 1.02 5.93 11.37
C PHE A 16 2.01 6.14 10.23
N LEU A 17 3.12 5.40 10.25
CA LEU A 17 4.07 5.40 9.15
C LEU A 17 3.61 4.42 8.07
N SER A 18 3.60 4.88 6.83
CA SER A 18 3.22 4.07 5.69
C SER A 18 4.07 4.39 4.46
N SER A 19 3.95 3.52 3.45
CA SER A 19 4.41 3.75 2.08
C SER A 19 3.24 3.48 1.13
N ALA A 20 3.36 3.97 -0.10
CA ALA A 20 2.45 3.63 -1.19
C ALA A 20 2.90 2.35 -1.93
N ASN A 21 1.95 1.66 -2.58
CA ASN A 21 2.28 0.70 -3.64
C ASN A 21 2.47 1.42 -4.98
N ALA A 22 1.80 2.54 -5.18
CA ALA A 22 2.02 3.50 -6.26
C ALA A 22 1.39 4.84 -5.87
N MET A 23 1.86 5.93 -6.44
CA MET A 23 1.24 7.24 -6.30
C MET A 23 1.28 7.96 -7.64
N THR A 24 0.24 8.72 -7.97
CA THR A 24 0.26 9.54 -9.18
C THR A 24 1.01 10.85 -8.94
N GLU A 25 1.46 11.50 -10.00
CA GLU A 25 2.10 12.81 -9.93
C GLU A 25 1.20 13.91 -9.33
N ASP A 26 -0.13 13.78 -9.47
CA ASP A 26 -1.13 14.67 -8.86
C ASP A 26 -1.55 14.25 -7.43
N GLY A 27 -0.89 13.24 -6.84
CA GLY A 27 -1.01 12.91 -5.42
C GLY A 27 -2.08 11.88 -5.05
N ILE A 28 -2.62 11.13 -6.03
CA ILE A 28 -3.52 10.00 -5.77
C ILE A 28 -2.68 8.80 -5.32
N ILE A 29 -2.93 8.31 -4.11
CA ILE A 29 -2.17 7.20 -3.52
C ILE A 29 -2.93 5.89 -3.70
N VAL A 30 -2.23 4.84 -4.15
CA VAL A 30 -2.75 3.47 -4.27
C VAL A 30 -2.05 2.55 -3.27
N ASN A 31 -2.87 1.85 -2.47
CA ASN A 31 -2.44 0.84 -1.52
C ASN A 31 -3.22 -0.47 -1.71
N ILE A 32 -2.49 -1.59 -1.69
CA ILE A 32 -3.06 -2.94 -1.80
C ILE A 32 -2.66 -3.73 -0.55
N ASP A 33 -3.65 -4.36 0.09
CA ASP A 33 -3.44 -5.15 1.31
C ASP A 33 -4.20 -6.49 1.26
N GLY A 34 -3.58 -7.51 1.84
CA GLY A 34 -4.23 -8.81 2.10
C GLY A 34 -5.06 -8.77 3.38
N ASN A 35 -4.42 -8.43 4.52
CA ASN A 35 -5.05 -8.41 5.84
C ASN A 35 -5.80 -7.09 6.14
N SER A 36 -5.75 -6.13 5.23
CA SER A 36 -6.41 -4.82 5.32
C SER A 36 -5.97 -3.91 6.47
N ASN A 37 -5.04 -4.33 7.31
CA ASN A 37 -4.63 -3.60 8.51
C ASN A 37 -4.01 -2.23 8.19
N ARG A 38 -3.17 -2.13 7.14
CA ARG A 38 -2.54 -0.86 6.76
C ARG A 38 -3.53 0.05 6.04
N VAL A 39 -4.29 -0.44 5.05
CA VAL A 39 -5.30 0.38 4.35
C VAL A 39 -6.39 0.87 5.30
N SER A 40 -6.78 0.08 6.28
CA SER A 40 -7.76 0.48 7.29
C SER A 40 -7.21 1.59 8.20
N ALA A 41 -5.95 1.50 8.62
CA ALA A 41 -5.27 2.57 9.36
C ALA A 41 -5.11 3.86 8.52
N ILE A 42 -4.79 3.74 7.23
CA ILE A 42 -4.74 4.89 6.30
C ILE A 42 -6.12 5.52 6.17
N ALA A 43 -7.16 4.72 5.96
CA ALA A 43 -8.51 5.23 5.71
C ALA A 43 -9.11 5.93 6.95
N GLN A 44 -9.00 5.32 8.13
CA GLN A 44 -9.74 5.77 9.32
C GLN A 44 -8.96 5.76 10.64
N GLY A 45 -7.79 5.11 10.70
CA GLY A 45 -7.03 4.95 11.94
C GLY A 45 -6.37 6.24 12.44
N PRO A 46 -5.06 6.24 12.76
CA PRO A 46 -4.37 7.33 13.47
C PRO A 46 -4.67 8.76 13.02
N LYS A 47 -4.49 9.69 13.96
CA LYS A 47 -4.71 11.13 13.76
C LYS A 47 -3.79 11.72 12.69
N LYS A 48 -2.60 11.14 12.51
CA LYS A 48 -1.65 11.50 11.47
C LYS A 48 -1.19 10.25 10.72
N VAL A 49 -1.15 10.32 9.41
CA VAL A 49 -0.59 9.29 8.53
C VAL A 49 0.53 9.93 7.74
N LEU A 50 1.74 9.44 7.93
CA LEU A 50 2.93 9.93 7.24
C LEU A 50 3.37 8.89 6.21
N PHE A 51 3.30 9.28 4.94
CA PHE A 51 3.79 8.50 3.82
C PHE A 51 5.22 8.88 3.50
N ILE A 52 6.08 7.87 3.39
CA ILE A 52 7.43 8.01 2.83
C ILE A 52 7.43 7.25 1.51
N VAL A 53 7.62 7.96 0.41
CA VAL A 53 7.44 7.43 -0.95
C VAL A 53 8.68 7.73 -1.79
N GLY A 54 9.34 6.69 -2.29
CA GLY A 54 10.44 6.82 -3.25
C GLY A 54 9.95 7.22 -4.64
N MET A 55 10.80 7.89 -5.41
CA MET A 55 10.44 8.38 -6.75
C MET A 55 10.13 7.25 -7.73
N ASN A 56 10.68 6.05 -7.53
CA ASN A 56 10.34 4.83 -8.27
C ASN A 56 8.85 4.43 -8.18
N LYS A 57 8.07 5.05 -7.28
CA LYS A 57 6.64 4.76 -7.08
C LYS A 57 5.68 5.72 -7.78
N ILE A 58 6.20 6.75 -8.43
CA ILE A 58 5.39 7.78 -9.08
C ILE A 58 4.92 7.30 -10.45
N CYS A 59 3.67 7.58 -10.78
CA CYS A 59 3.01 7.19 -12.02
C CYS A 59 2.25 8.39 -12.60
N ASN A 60 1.93 8.33 -13.89
CA ASN A 60 1.28 9.43 -14.58
C ASN A 60 -0.20 9.58 -14.19
N ASP A 61 -0.89 8.47 -13.95
CA ASP A 61 -2.33 8.43 -13.72
C ASP A 61 -2.78 7.25 -12.83
N SER A 62 -4.06 7.24 -12.44
CA SER A 62 -4.60 6.20 -11.56
C SER A 62 -4.50 4.79 -12.14
N ASP A 63 -4.61 4.67 -13.46
CA ASP A 63 -4.59 3.38 -14.16
C ASP A 63 -3.18 2.79 -14.18
N SER A 64 -2.17 3.60 -14.49
CA SER A 64 -0.76 3.25 -14.41
C SER A 64 -0.34 2.97 -12.96
N ALA A 65 -0.82 3.73 -11.99
CA ALA A 65 -0.60 3.47 -10.56
C ALA A 65 -1.17 2.10 -10.14
N MET A 66 -2.40 1.79 -10.54
CA MET A 66 -3.00 0.48 -10.29
C MET A 66 -2.24 -0.66 -11.00
N LYS A 67 -1.82 -0.45 -12.25
CA LYS A 67 -1.01 -1.43 -12.99
C LYS A 67 0.33 -1.68 -12.32
N ARG A 68 1.04 -0.64 -11.87
CA ARG A 68 2.30 -0.76 -11.11
C ARG A 68 2.06 -1.52 -9.81
N ALA A 69 1.04 -1.13 -9.05
CA ALA A 69 0.74 -1.75 -7.77
C ALA A 69 0.46 -3.26 -7.92
N ARG A 70 -0.21 -3.67 -9.00
CA ARG A 70 -0.57 -5.07 -9.27
C ARG A 70 0.51 -5.90 -9.97
N ASN A 71 1.32 -5.29 -10.82
CA ASN A 71 2.29 -6.02 -11.67
C ASN A 71 3.76 -5.84 -11.25
N VAL A 72 4.05 -4.87 -10.38
CA VAL A 72 5.39 -4.67 -9.82
C VAL A 72 5.35 -4.91 -8.32
N ALA A 73 4.53 -4.13 -7.60
CA ALA A 73 4.58 -4.17 -6.14
C ALA A 73 4.03 -5.47 -5.55
N ALA A 74 2.84 -5.90 -5.96
CA ALA A 74 2.25 -7.13 -5.43
C ALA A 74 3.06 -8.40 -5.76
N PRO A 75 3.57 -8.61 -7.00
CA PRO A 75 4.35 -9.80 -7.33
C PRO A 75 5.66 -9.87 -6.53
N ILE A 76 6.43 -8.77 -6.47
CA ILE A 76 7.68 -8.73 -5.69
C ILE A 76 7.40 -8.99 -4.21
N ASN A 77 6.32 -8.44 -3.65
CA ASN A 77 5.96 -8.68 -2.26
C ASN A 77 5.50 -10.13 -2.01
N ALA A 78 4.76 -10.72 -2.95
CA ALA A 78 4.35 -12.12 -2.86
C ALA A 78 5.55 -13.07 -2.93
N GLN A 79 6.55 -12.76 -3.76
CA GLN A 79 7.83 -13.46 -3.82
C GLN A 79 8.61 -13.32 -2.51
N ARG A 80 8.71 -12.10 -1.97
CA ARG A 80 9.37 -11.83 -0.68
C ARG A 80 8.81 -12.67 0.46
N PHE A 81 7.49 -12.91 0.46
CA PHE A 81 6.82 -13.73 1.46
C PHE A 81 6.75 -15.22 1.12
N GLY A 82 7.26 -15.65 -0.04
CA GLY A 82 7.23 -17.06 -0.45
C GLY A 82 5.83 -17.64 -0.66
N LEU A 83 4.87 -16.80 -1.08
CA LEU A 83 3.46 -17.21 -1.23
C LEU A 83 3.24 -18.05 -2.50
N SER A 84 2.28 -18.97 -2.48
CA SER A 84 1.96 -19.82 -3.63
C SER A 84 0.93 -19.17 -4.56
N THR A 85 1.15 -17.91 -4.93
CA THR A 85 0.33 -17.20 -5.91
C THR A 85 0.88 -17.38 -7.33
N PRO A 86 0.05 -17.29 -8.39
CA PRO A 86 0.55 -17.32 -9.75
C PRO A 86 1.61 -16.24 -10.02
N CYS A 87 1.39 -15.02 -9.50
CA CYS A 87 2.31 -13.90 -9.72
C CYS A 87 3.66 -14.06 -9.02
N SER A 88 3.76 -14.85 -7.95
CA SER A 88 5.07 -15.14 -7.36
C SER A 88 5.94 -16.00 -8.27
N LYS A 89 5.31 -16.88 -9.08
CA LYS A 89 5.99 -17.80 -10.01
C LYS A 89 6.25 -17.19 -11.37
N THR A 90 5.29 -16.44 -11.91
CA THR A 90 5.36 -15.90 -13.28
C THR A 90 5.93 -14.49 -13.35
N GLY A 91 6.00 -13.77 -12.22
CA GLY A 91 6.36 -12.35 -12.18
C GLY A 91 5.27 -11.41 -12.70
N ALA A 92 4.09 -11.91 -13.10
CA ALA A 92 3.00 -11.13 -13.67
C ALA A 92 1.67 -11.39 -12.96
N CYS A 93 0.83 -10.36 -12.82
CA CYS A 93 -0.49 -10.52 -12.20
C CYS A 93 -1.42 -11.35 -13.10
N MET A 94 -2.06 -12.37 -12.51
CA MET A 94 -3.03 -13.24 -13.20
C MET A 94 -4.45 -13.07 -12.65
N ASP A 95 -4.73 -11.94 -11.99
CA ASP A 95 -6.03 -11.65 -11.34
C ASP A 95 -6.54 -12.79 -10.43
N CYS A 96 -5.62 -13.40 -9.67
CA CYS A 96 -5.94 -14.58 -8.89
C CYS A 96 -6.77 -14.28 -7.63
N LYS A 97 -7.66 -15.20 -7.29
CA LYS A 97 -8.38 -15.27 -6.01
C LYS A 97 -7.95 -16.48 -5.19
N SER A 98 -6.67 -16.86 -5.29
CA SER A 98 -6.11 -17.95 -4.49
C SER A 98 -6.19 -17.61 -2.99
N PRO A 99 -6.28 -18.59 -2.09
CA PRO A 99 -6.22 -18.37 -0.65
C PRO A 99 -4.99 -17.56 -0.20
N ASP A 100 -3.86 -17.68 -0.92
CA ASP A 100 -2.61 -16.97 -0.62
C ASP A 100 -2.54 -15.54 -1.20
N THR A 101 -3.60 -15.03 -1.82
CA THR A 101 -3.56 -13.70 -2.46
C THR A 101 -3.36 -12.59 -1.42
N ILE A 102 -2.48 -11.62 -1.74
CA ILE A 102 -2.30 -10.39 -0.96
C ILE A 102 -3.05 -9.21 -1.54
N CYS A 103 -3.75 -9.40 -2.66
CA CYS A 103 -4.50 -8.36 -3.36
C CYS A 103 -5.97 -8.41 -2.98
N CYS A 104 -6.28 -8.42 -1.68
CA CYS A 104 -7.65 -8.58 -1.19
C CYS A 104 -8.41 -7.24 -1.20
N GLN A 105 -7.77 -6.18 -0.71
CA GLN A 105 -8.35 -4.85 -0.62
C GLN A 105 -7.48 -3.81 -1.33
N PHE A 106 -8.15 -2.89 -2.01
CA PHE A 106 -7.53 -1.81 -2.76
C PHE A 106 -8.06 -0.49 -2.21
N LEU A 107 -7.16 0.36 -1.76
CA LEU A 107 -7.48 1.70 -1.31
C LEU A 107 -6.87 2.72 -2.28
N ILE A 108 -7.73 3.59 -2.79
CA ILE A 108 -7.34 4.76 -3.57
C ILE A 108 -7.64 5.99 -2.73
N THR A 109 -6.59 6.70 -2.29
CA THR A 109 -6.72 7.92 -1.51
C THR A 109 -6.56 9.12 -2.44
N ARG A 110 -7.69 9.76 -2.78
CA ARG A 110 -7.72 10.99 -3.60
C ARG A 110 -7.75 12.27 -2.76
N PHE A 111 -8.30 12.19 -1.55
CA PHE A 111 -8.48 13.34 -0.69
C PHE A 111 -8.66 12.89 0.77
N SER A 112 -8.17 13.69 1.71
CA SER A 112 -8.49 13.52 3.14
C SER A 112 -9.43 14.62 3.60
N ARG A 113 -10.64 14.23 4.05
CA ARG A 113 -11.59 15.18 4.67
C ARG A 113 -11.07 15.79 5.97
N HIS A 114 -10.06 15.18 6.58
CA HIS A 114 -9.46 15.63 7.83
C HIS A 114 -8.22 16.45 7.49
N LYS A 115 -8.32 17.76 7.71
CA LYS A 115 -7.21 18.69 7.48
C LYS A 115 -5.97 18.23 8.25
N ASP A 116 -4.82 18.32 7.60
CA ASP A 116 -3.51 17.98 8.16
C ASP A 116 -3.38 16.53 8.65
N ARG A 117 -4.23 15.60 8.21
CA ARG A 117 -4.13 14.18 8.63
C ARG A 117 -3.07 13.42 7.83
N ILE A 118 -3.08 13.54 6.50
CA ILE A 118 -2.19 12.79 5.61
C ILE A 118 -1.05 13.70 5.15
N HIS A 119 0.18 13.27 5.38
CA HIS A 119 1.41 13.94 4.96
C HIS A 119 2.20 13.02 4.07
N VAL A 120 2.78 13.55 2.99
CA VAL A 120 3.60 12.78 2.05
C VAL A 120 4.98 13.40 1.96
N ILE A 121 6.01 12.59 2.22
CA ILE A 121 7.40 12.90 1.98
C ILE A 121 7.85 12.11 0.76
N LEU A 122 8.17 12.84 -0.31
CA LEU A 122 8.82 12.29 -1.49
C LEU A 122 10.32 12.21 -1.23
N VAL A 123 10.88 11.02 -1.44
CA VAL A 123 12.32 10.78 -1.33
C VAL A 123 12.86 10.60 -2.73
N ASN A 124 13.85 11.42 -3.10
CA ASN A 124 14.52 11.38 -4.40
C ASN A 124 15.49 10.18 -4.53
N ASP A 125 14.97 8.99 -4.28
CA ASP A 125 15.69 7.71 -4.33
C ASP A 125 14.70 6.56 -4.59
N ASP A 126 15.25 5.40 -4.94
CA ASP A 126 14.50 4.18 -5.21
C ASP A 126 14.27 3.39 -3.92
N LEU A 127 13.14 3.63 -3.25
CA LEU A 127 12.82 2.99 -1.98
C LEU A 127 11.87 1.81 -2.14
N GLY A 128 12.24 0.65 -1.61
CA GLY A 128 11.43 -0.56 -1.69
C GLY A 128 11.36 -1.10 -3.12
N PHE A 129 10.15 -1.33 -3.63
CA PHE A 129 9.91 -1.88 -4.96
C PHE A 129 8.65 -1.30 -5.61
#